data_AF-A0A949K4R7-F1
#
_entry.id   AF-A0A949K4R7-F1
#
_cell.length_a   1.000
_cell.length_b   1.000
_cell.length_c   1.000
_cell.angle_alpha   90.00
_cell.angle_beta   90.00
_cell.angle_gamma   90.00
#
_symmetry.space_group_name_H-M   'P 1'
#
loop_
_entity.id
_entity.type
_entity.pdbx_description
1 polymer ?
#
loop_
_entity_poly.entity_id
_entity_poly.type
_entity_poly.pdbx_seq_one_letter_code
_entity_poly.pdbx_strand_id
1 'polypeptide(L)'
;MSHIDDDLLMKMALKLLEEGEESVLHEHLSECSDCSVRLNLIRRDIELISSLEPRVERPMIPLPRARGLRTTAWLRVAALFLVGFVIGYGVSLLSEDRVVCIVPSRVYAPQPLQAYPSFTSCESVDLAIEFYSEGKRDSGSR
;
A
#
# COMPACT_ATOMS: atom_id res chain seq x y z
N MET A 1 -19.82 -54.53 -45.67
CA MET A 1 -19.38 -53.93 -44.40
C MET A 1 -19.96 -52.53 -44.32
N SER A 2 -20.60 -52.17 -43.21
CA SER A 2 -21.10 -50.81 -42.97
C SER A 2 -19.92 -49.91 -42.62
N HIS A 3 -19.89 -48.69 -43.16
CA HIS A 3 -18.94 -47.67 -42.71
C HIS A 3 -19.30 -47.23 -41.30
N ILE A 4 -18.29 -46.75 -40.58
CA ILE A 4 -18.45 -46.18 -39.25
C ILE A 4 -18.92 -44.73 -39.35
N ASP A 5 -19.80 -44.35 -38.43
CA ASP A 5 -20.34 -43.00 -38.32
C ASP A 5 -19.23 -41.97 -38.10
N ASP A 6 -19.34 -40.83 -38.78
CA ASP A 6 -18.33 -39.77 -38.72
C ASP A 6 -18.19 -39.20 -37.29
N ASP A 7 -19.26 -39.23 -36.48
CA ASP A 7 -19.23 -38.83 -35.06
C ASP A 7 -18.29 -39.71 -34.23
N LEU A 8 -18.26 -41.01 -34.50
CA LEU A 8 -17.40 -41.95 -33.77
C LEU A 8 -15.92 -41.76 -34.20
N LEU A 9 -15.68 -41.52 -35.49
CA LEU A 9 -14.35 -41.16 -36.00
C LEU A 9 -13.86 -39.83 -35.42
N MET A 10 -14.76 -38.86 -35.24
CA MET A 10 -14.45 -37.56 -34.61
C MET A 10 -14.08 -37.74 -33.13
N LYS A 11 -14.87 -38.53 -32.37
CA LYS A 11 -14.53 -38.85 -30.97
C LYS A 11 -13.14 -39.53 -30.88
N MET A 12 -12.81 -40.39 -31.83
CA MET A 12 -11.48 -41.04 -31.87
C MET A 12 -10.37 -40.04 -32.15
N ALA A 13 -10.58 -39.14 -33.11
CA ALA A 13 -9.61 -38.10 -33.43
C ALA A 13 -9.36 -37.15 -32.25
N LEU A 14 -10.39 -36.87 -31.45
CA LEU A 14 -10.34 -36.05 -30.23
C LEU A 14 -9.88 -36.82 -28.98
N LYS A 15 -9.62 -38.13 -29.08
CA LYS A 15 -9.28 -39.02 -27.95
C LYS A 15 -10.33 -39.01 -26.83
N LEU A 16 -11.61 -39.03 -27.22
CA LEU A 16 -12.76 -39.05 -26.32
C LEU A 16 -13.49 -40.41 -26.30
N LEU A 17 -12.90 -41.45 -26.90
CA LEU A 17 -13.47 -42.79 -26.87
C LEU A 17 -13.27 -43.45 -25.50
N GLU A 18 -14.21 -44.32 -25.14
CA GLU A 18 -14.05 -45.24 -24.01
C GLU A 18 -13.06 -46.37 -24.40
N GLU A 19 -12.29 -46.87 -23.43
CA GLU A 19 -11.20 -47.84 -23.67
C GLU A 19 -11.65 -49.11 -24.42
N GLY A 20 -12.92 -49.51 -24.31
CA GLY A 20 -13.49 -50.67 -25.03
C GLY A 20 -13.77 -50.41 -26.50
N GLU A 21 -14.23 -49.21 -26.86
CA GLU A 21 -14.64 -48.85 -28.23
C GLU A 21 -13.43 -48.65 -29.15
N GLU A 22 -12.29 -48.25 -28.59
CA GLU A 22 -11.08 -47.92 -29.36
C GLU A 22 -10.50 -49.16 -30.06
N SER A 23 -10.51 -50.31 -29.38
CA SER A 23 -10.01 -51.57 -29.93
C SER A 23 -10.80 -52.05 -31.16
N VAL A 24 -12.14 -52.02 -31.07
CA VAL A 24 -13.06 -52.39 -32.15
C VAL A 24 -12.90 -51.45 -33.34
N LEU A 25 -12.72 -50.15 -33.05
CA LEU A 25 -12.53 -49.14 -34.07
C LEU A 25 -11.19 -49.32 -34.81
N HIS A 26 -10.13 -49.67 -34.09
CA HIS A 26 -8.83 -49.97 -34.70
C HIS A 26 -8.86 -51.19 -35.63
N GLU A 27 -9.58 -52.25 -35.25
CA GLU A 27 -9.78 -53.42 -36.10
C GLU A 27 -10.49 -53.03 -37.40
N HIS A 28 -11.59 -52.29 -37.31
CA HIS A 28 -12.32 -51.82 -38.50
C HIS A 28 -11.45 -50.94 -39.41
N LEU A 29 -10.66 -50.01 -38.84
CA LEU A 29 -9.80 -49.12 -39.62
C LEU A 29 -8.67 -49.87 -40.34
N SER A 30 -8.28 -51.04 -39.85
CA SER A 30 -7.30 -51.90 -40.52
C SER A 30 -7.88 -52.58 -41.76
N GLU A 31 -9.20 -52.81 -41.78
CA GLU A 31 -9.91 -53.47 -42.88
C GLU A 31 -10.53 -52.47 -43.87
N CYS A 32 -10.97 -51.31 -43.40
CA CYS A 32 -11.66 -50.29 -44.20
C CYS A 32 -10.77 -49.08 -44.51
N SER A 33 -10.18 -49.07 -45.71
CA SER A 33 -9.34 -47.96 -46.17
C SER A 33 -10.07 -46.62 -46.23
N ASP A 34 -11.35 -46.58 -46.62
CA ASP A 34 -12.14 -45.34 -46.68
C ASP A 34 -12.29 -44.67 -45.31
N CYS A 35 -12.59 -45.45 -44.27
CA CYS A 35 -12.70 -44.94 -42.90
C CYS A 35 -11.34 -44.44 -42.37
N SER A 36 -10.24 -45.11 -42.75
CA SER A 36 -8.89 -44.66 -42.41
C SER A 36 -8.54 -43.31 -43.05
N VAL A 37 -8.96 -43.09 -44.31
CA VAL A 37 -8.75 -41.82 -45.02
C VAL A 37 -9.56 -40.71 -44.37
N ARG A 38 -10.83 -40.97 -44.03
CA ARG A 38 -11.68 -40.00 -43.30
C ARG A 38 -11.09 -39.60 -41.96
N LEU A 39 -10.63 -40.56 -41.17
CA LEU A 39 -9.99 -40.29 -39.88
C LEU A 39 -8.75 -39.39 -40.04
N ASN A 40 -7.95 -39.63 -41.08
CA ASN A 40 -6.78 -38.81 -41.37
C ASN A 40 -7.14 -37.38 -41.80
N LEU A 41 -8.25 -37.20 -42.53
CA LEU A 41 -8.76 -35.86 -42.86
C LEU A 41 -9.19 -35.11 -41.60
N ILE A 42 -9.98 -35.76 -40.74
CA ILE A 42 -10.43 -35.16 -39.46
C ILE A 42 -9.23 -34.76 -38.60
N ARG A 43 -8.20 -35.61 -38.50
CA ARG A 43 -6.98 -35.29 -37.74
C ARG A 43 -6.25 -34.07 -38.28
N ARG A 44 -6.15 -33.93 -39.60
CA ARG A 44 -5.55 -32.75 -40.24
C ARG A 44 -6.35 -31.48 -39.95
N ASP A 45 -7.68 -31.56 -40.00
CA ASP A 45 -8.54 -30.41 -39.72
C ASP A 45 -8.40 -29.96 -38.26
N ILE A 46 -8.34 -30.90 -37.32
CA ILE A 46 -8.07 -30.60 -35.90
C ILE A 46 -6.71 -29.95 -35.72
N GLU A 47 -5.67 -30.48 -36.40
CA GLU A 47 -4.32 -29.91 -36.35
C GLU A 47 -4.29 -28.47 -36.89
N LEU A 48 -4.96 -28.21 -38.02
CA LEU A 48 -5.11 -26.87 -38.58
C LEU A 48 -5.83 -25.91 -37.63
N ILE A 49 -6.94 -26.35 -37.02
CA ILE A 49 -7.67 -25.53 -36.04
C ILE A 49 -6.81 -25.26 -34.81
N SER A 50 -6.05 -26.26 -34.34
CA SER A 50 -5.17 -26.11 -33.18
C SER A 50 -4.00 -25.15 -33.43
N SER A 51 -3.57 -25.01 -34.69
CA SER A 51 -2.50 -24.08 -35.09
C SER A 51 -2.94 -22.61 -35.12
N LEU A 52 -4.26 -22.37 -35.15
CA LEU A 52 -4.80 -21.03 -35.06
C LEU A 52 -4.80 -20.62 -33.58
N GLU A 53 -3.73 -19.97 -33.11
CA GLU A 53 -3.76 -19.26 -31.83
C GLU A 53 -4.81 -18.15 -31.91
N PRO A 54 -5.97 -18.25 -31.21
CA PRO A 54 -6.89 -17.16 -31.18
C PRO A 54 -6.20 -16.00 -30.46
N ARG A 55 -5.98 -14.89 -31.17
CA ARG A 55 -5.57 -13.63 -30.55
C ARG A 55 -6.74 -13.14 -29.71
N VAL A 56 -6.83 -13.64 -28.48
CA VAL A 56 -7.78 -13.14 -27.49
C VAL A 56 -7.31 -11.76 -27.10
N GLU A 57 -7.86 -10.74 -27.75
CA GLU A 57 -7.76 -9.36 -27.31
C GLU A 57 -8.45 -9.27 -25.95
N ARG A 58 -7.68 -9.47 -24.87
CA ARG A 58 -8.20 -9.31 -23.52
C ARG A 58 -8.53 -7.82 -23.35
N PRO A 59 -9.80 -7.44 -23.08
CA PRO A 59 -10.12 -6.06 -22.78
C PRO A 59 -9.28 -5.64 -21.57
N MET A 60 -8.45 -4.62 -21.76
CA MET A 60 -7.58 -4.10 -20.71
C MET A 60 -8.48 -3.43 -19.66
N ILE A 61 -8.79 -4.16 -18.58
CA ILE A 61 -9.52 -3.61 -17.44
C ILE A 61 -8.63 -2.50 -16.85
N PRO A 62 -9.08 -1.23 -16.81
CA PRO A 62 -8.28 -0.17 -16.23
C PRO A 62 -8.03 -0.46 -14.75
N LEU A 63 -6.76 -0.69 -14.40
CA LEU A 63 -6.33 -0.86 -13.01
C LEU A 63 -6.76 0.37 -12.19
N PRO A 64 -7.45 0.21 -11.04
CA PRO A 64 -7.83 1.33 -10.19
C PRO A 64 -6.58 1.92 -9.50
N ARG A 65 -5.86 2.82 -10.18
CA ARG A 65 -4.66 3.51 -9.67
C ARG A 65 -4.93 4.48 -8.49
N ALA A 66 -6.19 4.66 -8.08
CA ALA A 66 -6.56 5.69 -7.10
C ALA A 66 -6.47 5.26 -5.62
N ARG A 67 -6.35 3.95 -5.30
CA ARG A 67 -6.40 3.50 -3.89
C ARG A 67 -5.08 3.68 -3.11
N GLY A 68 -3.93 3.78 -3.79
CA GLY A 68 -2.61 3.88 -3.12
C GLY A 68 -2.18 5.29 -2.68
N LEU A 69 -2.74 6.34 -3.28
CA LEU A 69 -2.32 7.73 -2.99
C LEU A 69 -2.89 8.25 -1.66
N ARG A 70 -4.10 7.82 -1.29
CA ARG A 70 -4.71 8.25 -0.02
C ARG A 70 -4.05 7.59 1.19
N THR A 71 -3.75 6.29 1.12
CA THR A 71 -3.17 5.55 2.25
C THR A 71 -1.74 6.01 2.58
N THR A 72 -0.95 6.36 1.56
CA THR A 72 0.42 6.88 1.74
C THR A 72 0.46 8.26 2.40
N ALA A 73 -0.53 9.11 2.16
CA ALA A 73 -0.64 10.41 2.83
C ALA A 73 -0.91 10.27 4.34
N TRP A 74 -1.87 9.41 4.71
CA TRP A 74 -2.19 9.14 6.12
C TRP A 74 -1.02 8.52 6.87
N LEU A 75 -0.25 7.64 6.22
CA LEU A 75 0.93 7.01 6.82
C LEU A 75 2.02 8.04 7.16
N ARG A 76 2.22 9.05 6.31
CA ARG A 76 3.19 10.14 6.57
C ARG A 76 2.76 11.01 7.73
N VAL A 77 1.47 11.34 7.83
CA VAL A 77 0.94 12.11 8.95
C VAL A 77 1.10 11.34 10.26
N ALA A 78 0.74 10.05 10.28
CA ALA A 78 0.91 9.19 11.45
C ALA A 78 2.38 9.09 11.90
N ALA A 79 3.32 9.01 10.94
CA ALA A 79 4.75 8.99 11.24
C ALA A 79 5.23 10.30 11.91
N LEU A 80 4.76 11.46 11.43
CA LEU A 80 5.12 12.75 12.03
C LEU A 80 4.61 12.89 13.48
N PHE A 81 3.39 12.40 13.75
CA PHE A 81 2.84 12.38 15.11
C PHE A 81 3.66 11.48 16.05
N LEU A 82 4.06 10.30 15.59
CA LEU A 82 4.90 9.39 16.39
C LEU A 82 6.27 10.01 16.69
N VAL A 83 6.91 10.63 15.71
CA VAL A 83 8.21 11.30 15.90
C VAL A 83 8.07 12.45 16.90
N GLY A 84 7.05 13.29 16.76
CA GLY A 84 6.78 14.38 17.71
C GLY A 84 6.51 13.87 19.13
N PHE A 85 5.76 12.78 19.26
CA PHE A 85 5.47 12.15 20.54
C PHE A 85 6.73 11.62 21.22
N VAL A 86 7.59 10.91 20.49
CA VAL A 86 8.85 10.37 21.04
C VAL A 86 9.79 11.49 21.47
N ILE A 87 9.92 12.56 20.67
CA ILE A 87 10.75 13.72 21.03
C ILE A 87 10.17 14.43 22.27
N GLY A 88 8.86 14.70 22.28
CA GLY A 88 8.21 15.35 23.42
C GLY A 88 8.31 14.52 24.71
N TYR A 89 8.12 13.21 24.61
CA TYR A 89 8.28 12.29 25.74
C TYR A 89 9.74 12.26 26.23
N GLY A 90 10.72 12.20 25.33
CA GLY A 90 12.14 12.28 25.69
C GLY A 90 12.50 13.59 26.40
N VAL A 91 12.00 14.72 25.91
CA VAL A 91 12.20 16.04 26.56
C VAL A 91 11.51 16.09 27.92
N SER A 92 10.31 15.51 28.06
CA SER A 92 9.61 15.46 29.34
C SER A 92 10.35 14.64 30.40
N LEU A 93 11.04 13.56 29.99
CA LEU A 93 11.88 12.76 30.89
C LEU A 93 13.18 13.46 31.27
N LEU A 94 13.71 14.32 30.40
CA LEU A 94 14.92 15.11 30.67
C LEU A 94 14.65 16.39 31.45
N SER A 95 13.41 16.89 31.42
CA SER A 95 13.03 18.06 32.18
C SER A 95 12.96 17.66 33.66
N GLU A 96 14.04 17.93 34.41
CA GLU A 96 14.01 17.89 35.87
C GLU A 96 12.80 18.67 36.37
N ASP A 97 12.04 18.06 37.28
CA ASP A 97 10.93 18.66 38.01
C ASP A 97 11.43 19.88 38.79
N ARG A 98 11.52 21.03 38.11
CA ARG A 98 11.66 22.31 38.79
C ARG A 98 10.33 22.59 39.46
N VAL A 99 10.23 22.20 40.73
CA VAL A 99 9.15 22.60 41.61
C VAL A 99 9.12 24.13 41.64
N VAL A 100 8.21 24.73 40.88
CA VAL A 100 7.97 26.17 40.94
C VAL A 100 7.27 26.43 42.26
N CYS A 101 8.05 26.72 43.30
CA CYS A 101 7.52 27.22 44.56
C CYS A 101 6.92 28.60 44.30
N ILE A 102 5.60 28.64 44.10
CA ILE A 102 4.84 29.88 44.05
C ILE A 102 4.83 30.44 45.47
N VAL A 103 5.74 31.38 45.76
CA VAL A 103 5.69 32.16 47.01
C VAL A 103 4.60 33.22 46.84
N PRO A 104 3.49 33.17 47.61
CA PRO A 104 2.49 34.22 47.52
C PRO A 104 3.06 35.51 48.09
N SER A 105 3.51 36.42 47.21
CA SER A 105 3.80 37.79 47.60
C SER A 105 2.48 38.49 47.89
N ARG A 106 2.16 38.68 49.18
CA ARG A 106 1.05 39.56 49.56
C ARG A 106 1.42 40.99 49.16
N VAL A 107 0.77 41.50 48.12
CA VAL A 107 0.82 42.91 47.78
C VAL A 107 0.08 43.66 48.88
N TYR A 108 0.83 44.36 49.75
CA TYR A 108 0.24 45.37 50.62
C TYR A 108 -0.31 46.47 49.71
N ALA A 109 -1.64 46.59 49.62
CA ALA A 109 -2.26 47.71 48.93
C ALA A 109 -1.86 49.01 49.65
N PRO A 110 -1.23 49.99 48.97
CA PRO A 110 -0.99 51.28 49.58
C PRO A 110 -2.34 51.93 49.87
N GLN A 111 -2.56 52.34 51.12
CA GLN A 111 -3.70 53.18 51.48
C GLN A 111 -3.65 54.45 50.61
N PRO A 112 -4.78 54.93 50.08
CA PRO A 112 -4.78 56.15 49.27
C PRO A 112 -4.35 57.33 50.14
N LEU A 113 -3.11 57.78 49.95
CA LEU A 113 -2.63 59.05 50.46
C LEU A 113 -3.44 60.17 49.81
N GLN A 114 -4.05 60.98 50.66
CA GLN A 114 -4.80 62.17 50.30
C GLN A 114 -4.00 63.08 49.37
N ALA A 115 -4.71 63.62 48.39
CA ALA A 115 -4.20 64.46 47.33
C ALA A 115 -3.35 65.64 47.82
N TYR A 116 -2.14 65.76 47.28
CA TYR A 116 -1.41 67.01 47.16
C TYR A 116 -0.91 67.16 45.71
N PRO A 117 -1.03 68.35 45.10
CA PRO A 117 -0.71 68.54 43.68
C PRO A 117 0.78 68.88 43.46
N SER A 118 1.24 68.62 42.23
CA SER A 118 2.52 69.04 41.61
C SER A 118 3.75 68.25 42.09
N PHE A 119 4.59 67.62 41.25
CA PHE A 119 5.27 68.10 40.05
C PHE A 119 5.74 66.91 39.17
N THR A 120 6.06 67.22 37.92
CA THR A 120 6.67 66.41 36.84
C THR A 120 7.81 65.46 37.21
N SER A 121 7.79 64.22 36.69
CA SER A 121 8.84 63.71 35.78
C SER A 121 8.37 62.42 35.08
N CYS A 122 8.59 62.34 33.77
CA CYS A 122 8.50 61.10 33.01
C CYS A 122 9.77 60.29 33.29
N GLU A 123 9.64 59.15 33.95
CA GLU A 123 10.73 58.17 34.05
C GLU A 123 10.23 56.87 33.44
N SER A 124 10.70 56.60 32.22
CA SER A 124 10.51 55.32 31.53
C SER A 124 11.34 54.27 32.26
N VAL A 125 10.68 53.34 32.94
CA VAL A 125 11.35 52.19 33.53
C VAL A 125 11.68 51.21 32.41
N ASP A 126 12.94 51.21 31.98
CA ASP A 126 13.51 50.19 31.10
C ASP A 126 13.47 48.83 31.81
N LEU A 127 12.64 47.93 31.29
CA LEU A 127 12.64 46.52 31.66
C LEU A 127 13.90 45.86 31.09
N ALA A 128 14.96 45.82 31.89
CA ALA A 128 16.14 45.00 31.62
C ALA A 128 15.76 43.52 31.72
N ILE A 129 15.41 42.91 30.59
CA ILE A 129 15.34 41.45 30.47
C ILE A 129 16.75 40.98 30.09
N GLU A 130 17.57 40.63 31.08
CA GLU A 130 18.82 39.92 30.86
C GLU A 130 18.52 38.48 30.40
N PHE A 131 18.47 38.29 29.08
CA PHE A 131 18.60 36.97 28.47
C PHE A 131 20.06 36.52 28.58
N TYR A 132 20.39 35.71 29.59
CA TYR A 132 21.62 34.92 29.57
C TYR A 132 21.43 33.72 28.62
N SER A 133 21.88 33.89 27.38
CA SER A 133 22.09 32.80 26.43
C SER A 133 23.60 32.60 26.22
N GLU A 134 24.13 31.46 26.64
CA GLU A 134 25.32 30.79 26.07
C GLU A 134 25.51 29.47 26.85
N GLY A 135 25.60 28.28 26.25
CA GLY A 135 26.10 27.97 24.93
C GLY A 135 27.45 27.25 25.05
N LYS A 136 27.41 25.96 25.43
CA LYS A 136 28.27 24.85 24.98
C LYS A 136 29.79 25.11 24.82
N ARG A 137 30.62 24.38 25.58
CA ARG A 137 31.89 23.88 25.01
C ARG A 137 32.37 22.58 25.66
N ASP A 138 32.54 21.61 24.77
CA ASP A 138 33.22 20.33 24.95
C ASP A 138 34.64 20.50 25.51
N SER A 139 35.05 19.58 26.38
CA SER A 139 36.47 19.25 26.57
C SER A 139 36.59 17.75 26.80
N GLY A 140 36.90 17.02 25.73
CA GLY A 140 37.48 15.70 25.85
C GLY A 140 38.89 15.77 26.45
N SER A 141 39.30 14.72 27.16
CA SER A 141 40.71 14.42 27.35
C SER A 141 40.88 12.91 27.52
N ARG A 142 42.00 12.46 26.97
CA ARG A 142 42.51 11.09 26.81
C ARG A 142 42.57 10.28 28.09
#